data_AF-A0A8S0G4N0-F1
#
_entry.id   AF-A0A8S0G4N0-F1
#
_cell.length_a   1.000
_cell.length_b   1.000
_cell.length_c   1.000
_cell.angle_alpha   90.00
_cell.angle_beta   90.00
_cell.angle_gamma   90.00
#
_symmetry.space_group_name_H-M   'P 1'
#
loop_
_entity.id
_entity.type
_entity.pdbx_description
1 polymer ?
#
loop_
_entity_poly.entity_id
_entity_poly.type
_entity_poly.pdbx_seq_one_letter_code
_entity_poly.pdbx_strand_id
1 'polypeptide(L)' 'MYAKSFIALDGNGRLTGARTAQAAPYAHYTCHLCGSALRYHPQYDTELPWFEHTDDRLTELTVTVNSALMSGRSAEKYS' A
#
# COMPACT_ATOMS: atom_id res chain seq x y z
N MET A 1 4.33 -7.87 8.78
CA MET A 1 4.99 -8.46 7.59
C MET A 1 4.95 -7.39 6.51
N TYR A 2 6.09 -6.95 5.97
CA TYR A 2 6.14 -5.91 4.95
C TYR A 2 5.87 -6.52 3.58
N ALA A 3 4.97 -5.91 2.80
CA ALA A 3 4.69 -6.36 1.44
C ALA A 3 5.68 -5.72 0.46
N LYS A 4 6.38 -6.54 -0.33
CA LYS A 4 7.26 -6.09 -1.43
C LYS A 4 6.43 -5.98 -2.71
N SER A 5 6.51 -4.82 -3.37
CA SER A 5 5.80 -4.53 -4.63
C SER A 5 6.78 -4.03 -5.71
N PHE A 6 6.49 -4.29 -6.99
CA PHE A 6 7.30 -3.80 -8.11
C PHE A 6 6.59 -2.73 -8.95
N ILE A 7 5.33 -2.43 -8.62
CA ILE A 7 4.48 -1.45 -9.29
C ILE A 7 3.85 -0.55 -8.24
N ALA A 8 3.85 0.75 -8.52
CA ALA A 8 3.24 1.80 -7.72
C ALA A 8 2.49 2.79 -8.61
N LEU A 9 1.74 3.69 -8.00
CA LEU A 9 1.33 4.95 -8.62
C LEU A 9 2.34 6.02 -8.26
N ASP A 10 2.76 6.82 -9.23
CA ASP A 10 3.56 8.02 -8.99
C ASP A 10 2.71 9.16 -8.36
N GLY A 11 3.33 10.28 -8.02
CA GLY A 11 2.64 11.45 -7.47
C GLY A 11 1.58 12.08 -8.40
N ASN A 12 1.53 11.67 -9.68
CA ASN A 12 0.50 12.07 -10.64
C ASN A 12 -0.61 11.02 -10.79
N GLY A 13 -0.58 9.94 -10.00
CA GLY A 13 -1.53 8.83 -10.08
C GLY A 13 -1.30 7.92 -11.28
N ARG A 14 -0.11 7.95 -11.91
CA ARG A 14 0.22 7.07 -13.05
C ARG A 14 0.90 5.81 -12.58
N LEU A 15 0.52 4.67 -13.15
CA LEU A 15 1.19 3.40 -12.90
C LEU A 15 2.65 3.49 -13.34
N THR A 16 3.55 3.18 -12.41
CA THR A 16 4.98 3.23 -12.59
C THR A 16 5.62 1.97 -11.99
N GLY A 17 6.61 1.45 -12.70
CA GLY A 17 7.41 0.32 -12.23
C GLY A 17 8.58 0.79 -11.37
N ALA A 18 9.05 -0.07 -10.47
CA ALA A 18 10.19 0.23 -9.62
C ALA A 18 11.47 0.55 -10.42
N ARG A 19 11.64 -0.04 -11.62
CA ARG A 19 12.75 0.30 -12.52
C ARG A 19 12.67 1.72 -13.07
N THR A 20 11.47 2.20 -13.37
CA THR A 20 11.22 3.57 -13.87
C THR A 20 11.34 4.59 -12.75
N ALA A 21 10.94 4.21 -11.53
CA ALA A 21 11.08 5.03 -10.33
C ALA A 21 12.53 5.39 -9.97
N GLN A 22 13.52 4.67 -10.53
CA GLN A 22 14.94 5.06 -10.43
C GLN A 22 15.22 6.48 -10.93
N ALA A 23 14.44 6.99 -11.88
CA ALA A 23 14.59 8.37 -12.38
C ALA A 23 14.13 9.43 -11.35
N ALA A 24 13.33 9.04 -10.36
CA ALA A 24 12.77 9.94 -9.36
C ALA A 24 12.68 9.25 -7.97
N PRO A 25 13.80 8.82 -7.37
CA PRO A 25 13.81 7.96 -6.19
C PRO A 25 13.19 8.59 -4.93
N TYR A 26 13.07 9.92 -4.92
CA TYR A 26 12.48 10.71 -3.83
C TYR A 26 11.03 11.13 -4.11
N ALA A 27 10.43 10.68 -5.20
CA ALA A 27 9.02 10.94 -5.48
C ALA A 27 8.12 10.16 -4.52
N HIS A 28 6.89 10.65 -4.35
CA HIS A 28 5.87 9.94 -3.60
C HIS A 28 5.28 8.82 -4.44
N TYR A 29 5.27 7.62 -3.86
CA TYR A 29 4.70 6.43 -4.46
C TYR A 29 3.57 5.89 -3.59
N THR A 30 2.49 5.45 -4.21
CA THR A 30 1.38 4.80 -3.51
C THR A 30 1.03 3.46 -4.14
N CYS A 31 0.52 2.52 -3.35
CA CYS A 31 0.11 1.23 -3.88
C CYS A 31 -1.17 1.38 -4.71
N HIS A 32 -1.18 0.87 -5.94
CA HIS A 32 -2.36 0.90 -6.79
C HIS A 32 -3.51 -0.01 -6.30
N LEU A 33 -3.23 -0.99 -5.43
CA LEU A 33 -4.24 -1.88 -4.85
C LEU A 33 -4.88 -1.30 -3.58
N CYS A 34 -4.07 -0.89 -2.59
CA CYS A 34 -4.57 -0.47 -1.28
C CYS A 34 -4.47 1.04 -1.03
N GLY A 35 -3.79 1.79 -1.90
CA GLY A 35 -3.57 3.23 -1.76
C GLY A 35 -2.58 3.62 -0.65
N SER A 36 -1.94 2.67 0.03
CA SER A 36 -0.94 2.95 1.06
C SER A 36 0.31 3.63 0.49
N ALA A 37 0.98 4.42 1.32
CA ALA A 37 2.28 4.98 0.98
C ALA A 37 3.31 3.86 0.78
N LEU A 38 4.18 4.05 -0.19
CA LEU A 38 5.25 3.12 -0.51
C LEU A 38 6.59 3.81 -0.34
N ARG A 39 7.53 3.12 0.31
CA ARG A 39 8.94 3.50 0.35
C ARG A 39 9.67 2.86 -0.81
N TYR A 40 10.40 3.66 -1.57
CA TYR A 40 11.18 3.18 -2.71
C TYR A 40 12.55 2.66 -2.26
N HIS A 41 12.91 1.47 -2.72
CA HIS A 41 14.22 0.85 -2.53
C HIS A 41 14.91 0.74 -3.88
N PRO A 42 16.00 1.51 -4.11
CA PRO A 42 16.78 1.38 -5.33
C PRO A 42 17.47 0.02 -5.40
N GLN A 43 17.95 -0.34 -6.59
CA GLN A 43 18.74 -1.55 -6.79
C GLN A 43 20.02 -1.49 -5.95
N TYR A 44 20.21 -2.50 -5.10
CA TYR A 44 21.48 -2.78 -4.43
C TYR A 44 21.92 -4.19 -4.78
N ASP A 45 23.20 -4.35 -5.12
CA ASP A 45 23.81 -5.62 -5.54
C ASP A 45 23.00 -6.36 -6.61
N THR A 46 22.37 -7.48 -6.23
CA THR A 46 21.59 -8.35 -7.12
C THR A 46 20.08 -8.15 -6.98
N GLU A 47 19.62 -7.35 -6.03
CA GLU A 47 18.19 -7.10 -5.84
C GLU A 47 17.66 -6.09 -6.85
N LEU A 48 16.58 -6.46 -7.54
CA LEU A 48 15.85 -5.53 -8.38
C LEU A 48 15.22 -4.42 -7.52
N PRO A 49 15.12 -3.18 -8.04
CA PRO A 49 14.48 -2.10 -7.31
C PRO A 49 13.03 -2.49 -6.98
N TRP A 50 12.56 -2.09 -5.81
CA TRP A 50 11.26 -2.49 -5.28
C TRP A 50 10.66 -1.44 -4.35
N PHE A 51 9.39 -1.62 -4.02
CA PHE A 51 8.64 -0.75 -3.13
C PHE A 51 8.22 -1.52 -1.89
N GLU A 52 8.50 -0.94 -0.73
CA GLU A 52 8.05 -1.42 0.57
C GLU A 52 6.74 -0.73 0.94
N HIS A 53 5.74 -1.52 1.35
CA HIS A 53 4.60 -0.95 2.05
C HIS A 53 5.05 -0.53 3.44
N THR A 54 5.06 0.78 3.67
CA THR A 54 5.19 1.29 5.02
C THR A 54 3.84 1.16 5.70
N ASP A 55 3.83 0.58 6.89
CA ASP A 55 2.62 0.30 7.68
C ASP A 55 1.96 1.59 8.23
N ASP A 56 2.19 2.74 7.61
CA ASP A 56 1.76 4.06 8.08
C ASP A 56 0.24 4.24 8.04
N ARG A 57 -0.52 3.23 7.59
CA ARG A 57 -1.98 3.21 7.65
C ARG A 57 -2.56 2.43 8.83
N LEU A 58 -1.74 1.83 9.69
CA LEU A 58 -2.22 1.15 10.90
C LEU A 58 -2.09 1.98 12.18
N THR A 59 -1.55 3.21 12.12
CA THR A 59 -1.40 4.07 13.31
C THR A 59 -2.19 5.38 13.30
N GLU A 60 -2.99 5.69 12.27
CA GLU A 60 -3.79 6.93 12.23
C GLU A 60 -5.26 6.77 11.82
N LEU A 61 -5.81 5.55 11.76
CA LEU A 61 -7.22 5.39 12.13
C LEU A 61 -7.31 5.35 13.65
N THR A 62 -7.26 6.56 14.21
CA THR A 62 -7.67 6.89 15.57
C THR A 62 -8.81 5.97 16.02
N VAL A 63 -8.73 5.57 17.28
CA VAL A 63 -9.80 5.06 18.14
C VAL A 63 -11.05 5.96 18.07
N THR A 64 -11.73 6.07 16.92
CA THR A 64 -13.05 6.71 16.71
C THR A 64 -13.61 6.39 15.31
N VAL A 65 -13.60 5.12 14.89
CA VAL A 65 -14.57 4.68 13.86
C VAL A 65 -15.24 3.39 14.34
N ASN A 66 -16.23 3.60 15.20
CA ASN A 66 -17.52 2.90 15.20
C ASN A 66 -17.50 1.40 14.91
N SER A 67 -17.55 0.62 15.99
CA SER A 67 -18.56 -0.40 16.37
C SER A 67 -19.71 -0.83 15.43
N ALA A 68 -19.64 -0.66 14.10
CA ALA A 68 -20.81 -0.83 13.23
C ALA A 68 -20.61 -1.71 11.98
N LEU A 69 -19.40 -2.20 11.67
CA LEU A 69 -19.16 -2.98 10.44
C LEU A 69 -18.53 -4.36 10.69
N MET A 70 -18.74 -4.92 11.88
CA MET A 70 -18.56 -6.36 12.16
C MET A 70 -19.91 -7.05 12.38
N SER A 71 -20.99 -6.60 11.72
CA SER A 71 -22.18 -7.45 11.56
C SER A 71 -21.88 -8.48 10.47
N GLY A 72 -21.18 -9.53 10.89
CA GLY A 72 -20.99 -10.73 10.12
C GLY A 72 -22.35 -11.27 9.69
N ARG A 73 -22.48 -11.55 8.38
CA ARG A 73 -23.47 -12.50 7.92
C ARG A 73 -23.15 -13.85 8.57
N SER A 74 -24.02 -14.29 9.47
CA SER A 74 -24.24 -15.71 9.70
C SER A 74 -25.65 -15.93 10.24
N ALA A 75 -26.35 -16.85 9.58
CA ALA A 75 -27.41 -17.71 10.10
C ALA A 75 -28.80 -17.13 10.46
N GLU A 76 -29.78 -17.52 9.63
CA GLU A 76 -31.04 -18.18 10.05
C GLU A 76 -32.04 -17.43 10.95
N LYS A 77 -33.16 -16.97 10.37
CA LYS A 77 -34.44 -17.71 10.39
C LYS A 77 -35.58 -16.90 9.79
N TYR A 78 -36.24 -17.52 8.83
CA TYR A 78 -37.63 -17.31 8.49
C TYR A 78 -38.50 -17.58 9.73
N SER A 79 -39.31 -16.63 10.18
CA SER A 79 -40.63 -16.89 10.77
C SER A 79 -41.45 -15.61 10.90
#